data_AF-A0A6M5FFV0-F1
#
_entry.id   AF-A0A6M5FFV0-F1
#
_cell.length_a   1.000
_cell.length_b   1.000
_cell.length_c   1.000
_cell.angle_alpha   90.00
_cell.angle_beta   90.00
_cell.angle_gamma   90.00
#
_symmetry.space_group_name_H-M   'P 1'
#
loop_
_entity.id
_entity.type
_entity.pdbx_description
1 polymer ?
#
loop_
_entity_poly.entity_id
_entity_poly.type
_entity_poly.pdbx_seq_one_letter_code
_entity_poly.pdbx_strand_id
1 'polypeptide(L)'
;MNDLLYAVTKTPEYQKTINEVKSQRAERQPAQESNTEEWGVHLIESLPSVLRGKAVAIMAAQALSERVGRTHKYESDQTRQLALMAAIPNWLLAQRQLDKYGKTMERCEKKKLLGPVITFNHALRKIIDAEQCSGMQQLINFVTDIVLMMGESKEVVQYAENAAQIILIGMRQEIAAESVLSSMQEVYGIRGANDEEELDGIDIIVVTYKGIEVGIDIKSSQTAADKANKIAREHGDTEYMAVWSGFTGRDFGNKLILENWQLRNKQGYYRSVMDVVIQQAGHNVA
;
A
#
# COMPACT_ATOMS: atom_id res chain seq x y z
N MET A 1 -15.48 13.25 12.38
CA MET A 1 -14.64 12.55 13.38
C MET A 1 -15.62 11.71 14.20
N ASN A 2 -15.56 10.37 14.12
CA ASN A 2 -16.68 9.50 14.54
C ASN A 2 -16.96 9.54 16.05
N ASP A 3 -18.20 9.83 16.45
CA ASP A 3 -18.66 9.88 17.85
C ASP A 3 -18.49 8.56 18.62
N LEU A 4 -18.43 7.43 17.91
CA LEU A 4 -18.08 6.12 18.45
C LEU A 4 -16.60 6.00 18.87
N LEU A 5 -15.70 6.72 18.19
CA LEU A 5 -14.28 6.78 18.53
C LEU A 5 -14.06 7.60 19.81
N TYR A 6 -14.86 8.66 19.99
CA TYR A 6 -14.87 9.44 21.23
C TYR A 6 -15.47 8.63 22.39
N ALA A 7 -16.57 7.92 22.17
CA ALA A 7 -17.22 7.13 23.21
C ALA A 7 -16.34 5.96 23.72
N VAL A 8 -15.67 5.24 22.81
CA VAL A 8 -14.82 4.09 23.19
C VAL A 8 -13.54 4.52 23.89
N THR A 9 -12.92 5.63 23.47
CA THR A 9 -11.69 6.15 24.12
C THR A 9 -11.94 6.78 25.49
N LYS A 10 -13.21 6.97 25.86
CA LYS A 10 -13.65 7.44 27.18
C LYS A 10 -14.16 6.30 28.08
N THR A 11 -14.18 5.05 27.60
CA THR A 11 -14.58 3.93 28.44
C THR A 11 -13.58 3.73 29.58
N PRO A 12 -14.04 3.47 30.82
CA PRO A 12 -13.18 3.20 31.96
C PRO A 12 -12.19 2.07 31.70
N GLU A 13 -12.62 1.06 30.94
CA GLU A 13 -11.82 -0.11 30.58
C GLU A 13 -10.66 0.27 29.65
N TYR A 14 -10.93 1.07 28.60
CA TYR A 14 -9.91 1.58 27.71
C TYR A 14 -8.91 2.50 28.43
N GLN A 15 -9.40 3.39 29.27
CA GLN A 15 -8.55 4.33 30.00
C GLN A 15 -7.69 3.60 31.05
N LYS A 16 -8.22 2.56 31.69
CA LYS A 16 -7.49 1.67 32.60
C LYS A 16 -6.35 0.95 31.87
N THR A 17 -6.63 0.33 30.72
CA THR A 17 -5.60 -0.36 29.93
C THR A 17 -4.50 0.59 29.46
N ILE A 18 -4.86 1.78 28.96
CA ILE A 18 -3.85 2.78 28.54
C ILE A 18 -3.03 3.30 29.72
N ASN A 19 -3.64 3.49 30.88
CA ASN A 19 -2.93 3.98 32.07
C ASN A 19 -2.02 2.90 32.67
N GLU A 20 -2.42 1.64 32.67
CA GLU A 20 -1.58 0.50 33.07
C GLU A 20 -0.34 0.37 32.16
N VAL A 21 -0.54 0.48 30.84
CA VAL A 21 0.55 0.46 29.84
C VAL A 21 1.50 1.64 30.03
N LYS A 22 0.99 2.84 30.32
CA LYS A 22 1.82 4.03 30.56
C LYS A 22 2.59 3.95 31.88
N SER A 23 1.94 3.47 32.95
CA SER A 23 2.54 3.36 34.29
C SER A 23 3.69 2.35 34.31
N GLN A 24 3.53 1.20 33.65
CA GLN A 24 4.54 0.14 33.63
C GLN A 24 5.76 0.49 32.75
N ARG A 25 5.59 1.43 31.80
CA ARG A 25 6.66 1.91 30.92
C ARG A 25 7.48 3.05 31.54
N ALA A 26 6.88 3.86 32.41
CA ALA A 26 7.59 4.90 33.17
C ALA A 26 8.61 4.31 34.16
N GLU A 27 8.41 3.07 34.61
CA GLU A 27 9.31 2.38 35.54
C GLU A 27 10.52 1.70 34.87
N ARG A 28 10.60 1.67 33.52
CA ARG A 28 11.65 0.89 32.82
C ARG A 28 12.28 1.61 31.64
N GLN A 29 13.44 2.22 31.89
CA GLN A 29 14.57 2.25 30.94
C GLN A 29 15.88 2.10 31.74
N PRO A 30 16.95 1.47 31.21
CA PRO A 30 17.12 0.76 29.94
C PRO A 30 17.68 -0.67 30.17
N ALA A 31 16.84 -1.70 30.11
CA ALA A 31 17.30 -3.08 29.94
C ALA A 31 16.15 -3.93 29.41
N GLN A 32 16.44 -4.74 28.39
CA GLN A 32 15.57 -5.73 27.73
C GLN A 32 14.64 -5.20 26.62
N GLU A 33 15.23 -4.99 25.45
CA GLU A 33 14.51 -4.94 24.17
C GLU A 33 13.91 -6.32 23.79
N SER A 34 14.45 -7.44 24.30
CA SER A 34 13.93 -8.78 23.96
C SER A 34 12.61 -9.13 24.65
N ASN A 35 12.34 -8.58 25.84
CA ASN A 35 11.18 -8.98 26.62
C ASN A 35 9.97 -8.09 26.32
N THR A 36 10.18 -6.82 25.96
CA THR A 36 9.09 -5.86 25.75
C THR A 36 8.20 -6.20 24.54
N GLU A 37 8.74 -6.85 23.52
CA GLU A 37 7.98 -7.33 22.35
C GLU A 37 7.10 -8.55 22.72
N GLU A 38 7.64 -9.50 23.47
CA GLU A 38 6.93 -10.72 23.92
C GLU A 38 5.77 -10.41 24.89
N TRP A 39 5.98 -9.46 25.82
CA TRP A 39 4.92 -8.98 26.73
C TRP A 39 3.82 -8.17 26.02
N GLY A 40 4.16 -7.43 24.96
CA GLY A 40 3.19 -6.69 24.15
C GLY A 40 2.23 -7.62 23.39
N VAL A 41 2.76 -8.72 22.86
CA VAL A 41 1.95 -9.76 22.20
C VAL A 41 1.03 -10.44 23.20
N HIS A 42 1.54 -10.85 24.37
CA HIS A 42 0.71 -11.46 25.41
C HIS A 42 -0.40 -10.53 25.93
N LEU A 43 -0.14 -9.23 26.03
CA LEU A 43 -1.17 -8.25 26.36
C LEU A 43 -2.27 -8.20 25.30
N ILE A 44 -1.91 -8.18 24.01
CA ILE A 44 -2.90 -8.20 22.92
C ILE A 44 -3.71 -9.50 22.94
N GLU A 45 -3.05 -10.65 23.14
CA GLU A 45 -3.71 -11.96 23.23
C GLU A 45 -4.68 -12.05 24.42
N SER A 46 -4.41 -11.34 25.51
CA SER A 46 -5.30 -11.29 26.68
C SER A 46 -6.60 -10.49 26.44
N LEU A 47 -6.64 -9.63 25.40
CA LEU A 47 -7.81 -8.84 25.07
C LEU A 47 -8.88 -9.68 24.35
N PRO A 48 -10.17 -9.32 24.47
CA PRO A 48 -11.22 -9.81 23.57
C PRO A 48 -10.85 -9.55 22.11
N SER A 49 -11.12 -10.52 21.20
CA SER A 49 -10.74 -10.44 19.78
C SER A 49 -11.19 -9.13 19.12
N VAL A 50 -12.40 -8.66 19.44
CA VAL A 50 -12.98 -7.40 18.93
C VAL A 50 -12.16 -6.14 19.27
N LEU A 51 -11.27 -6.21 20.27
CA LEU A 51 -10.40 -5.10 20.70
C LEU A 51 -8.96 -5.26 20.19
N ARG A 52 -8.53 -6.48 19.82
CA ARG A 52 -7.13 -6.75 19.44
C ARG A 52 -6.69 -5.96 18.23
N GLY A 53 -7.52 -5.86 17.18
CA GLY A 53 -7.25 -5.02 16.01
C GLY A 53 -6.97 -3.55 16.35
N LYS A 54 -7.74 -2.99 17.27
CA LYS A 54 -7.54 -1.61 17.74
C LYS A 54 -6.27 -1.49 18.58
N ALA A 55 -6.00 -2.46 19.45
CA ALA A 55 -4.79 -2.49 20.28
C ALA A 55 -3.53 -2.55 19.42
N VAL A 56 -3.50 -3.43 18.41
CA VAL A 56 -2.42 -3.52 17.41
C VAL A 56 -2.17 -2.17 16.74
N ALA A 57 -3.22 -1.53 16.19
CA ALA A 57 -3.10 -0.24 15.52
C ALA A 57 -2.52 0.85 16.43
N ILE A 58 -3.06 0.96 17.65
CA ILE A 58 -2.65 2.00 18.62
C ILE A 58 -1.22 1.76 19.11
N MET A 59 -0.87 0.53 19.47
CA MET A 59 0.46 0.19 20.00
C MET A 59 1.53 0.40 18.92
N ALA A 60 1.26 -0.02 17.67
CA ALA A 60 2.16 0.20 16.55
C ALA A 60 2.32 1.71 16.23
N ALA A 61 1.22 2.47 16.20
CA ALA A 61 1.26 3.92 15.97
C ALA A 61 1.99 4.68 17.10
N GLN A 62 1.82 4.24 18.35
CA GLN A 62 2.53 4.83 19.48
C GLN A 62 4.03 4.53 19.40
N ALA A 63 4.41 3.28 19.12
CA ALA A 63 5.80 2.90 18.94
C ALA A 63 6.46 3.67 17.79
N LEU A 64 5.72 3.86 16.69
CA LEU A 64 6.12 4.69 15.55
C LEU A 64 6.36 6.15 15.98
N SER A 65 5.38 6.77 16.64
CA SER A 65 5.46 8.18 17.06
C SER A 65 6.62 8.43 18.01
N GLU A 66 6.86 7.54 18.98
CA GLU A 66 7.97 7.67 19.92
C GLU A 66 9.32 7.54 19.26
N ARG A 67 9.45 6.71 18.22
CA ARG A 67 10.68 6.54 17.46
C ARG A 67 10.95 7.75 16.57
N VAL A 68 9.96 8.21 15.81
CA VAL A 68 10.08 9.41 14.96
C VAL A 68 10.47 10.64 15.79
N GLY A 69 9.89 10.79 16.99
CA GLY A 69 10.24 11.88 17.91
C GLY A 69 11.65 11.80 18.50
N ARG A 70 12.30 10.63 18.47
CA ARG A 70 13.66 10.42 19.01
C ARG A 70 14.75 10.53 17.95
N THR A 71 14.52 10.06 16.72
CA THR A 71 15.60 9.85 15.76
C THR A 71 15.87 11.05 14.87
N HIS A 72 14.92 11.97 14.62
CA HIS A 72 15.03 13.19 13.78
C HIS A 72 15.76 13.04 12.42
N LYS A 73 16.14 11.83 12.01
CA LYS A 73 17.00 11.51 10.87
C LYS A 73 16.66 10.10 10.39
N TYR A 74 16.37 10.03 9.09
CA TYR A 74 16.09 8.83 8.29
C TYR A 74 15.07 7.84 8.87
N GLU A 75 14.02 7.55 8.10
CA GLU A 75 13.08 6.48 8.41
C GLU A 75 13.84 5.14 8.45
N SER A 76 13.85 4.45 9.60
CA SER A 76 14.53 3.16 9.77
C SER A 76 13.63 1.99 9.35
N ASP A 77 14.22 0.80 9.18
CA ASP A 77 13.47 -0.41 8.77
C ASP A 77 12.36 -0.75 9.76
N GLN A 78 12.68 -0.67 11.05
CA GLN A 78 11.71 -0.84 12.13
C GLN A 78 10.59 0.21 12.08
N THR A 79 10.90 1.45 11.66
CA THR A 79 9.91 2.53 11.53
C THR A 79 8.92 2.21 10.40
N ARG A 80 9.42 1.72 9.26
CA ARG A 80 8.56 1.28 8.13
C ARG A 80 7.70 0.07 8.49
N GLN A 81 8.26 -0.94 9.17
CA GLN A 81 7.51 -2.11 9.63
C GLN A 81 6.40 -1.73 10.62
N LEU A 82 6.68 -0.81 11.56
CA LEU A 82 5.67 -0.29 12.48
C LEU A 82 4.58 0.50 11.76
N ALA A 83 4.93 1.27 10.74
CA ALA A 83 3.95 1.98 9.92
C ALA A 83 3.02 0.98 9.17
N LEU A 84 3.58 -0.08 8.60
CA LEU A 84 2.79 -1.14 7.97
C LEU A 84 1.86 -1.84 8.98
N MET A 85 2.40 -2.23 10.14
CA MET A 85 1.63 -2.86 11.22
C MET A 85 0.47 -1.97 11.69
N ALA A 86 0.70 -0.67 11.82
CA ALA A 86 -0.34 0.28 12.22
C ALA A 86 -1.44 0.45 11.15
N ALA A 87 -1.10 0.27 9.87
CA ALA A 87 -2.04 0.43 8.75
C ALA A 87 -2.96 -0.79 8.55
N ILE A 88 -2.47 -2.02 8.82
CA ILE A 88 -3.16 -3.29 8.53
C ILE A 88 -4.61 -3.33 9.06
N PRO A 89 -4.91 -2.97 10.34
CA PRO A 89 -6.27 -3.14 10.86
C PRO A 89 -7.31 -2.28 10.13
N ASN A 90 -6.98 -1.02 9.84
CA ASN A 90 -7.88 -0.11 9.14
C ASN A 90 -7.98 -0.44 7.65
N TRP A 91 -6.87 -0.85 7.01
CA TRP A 91 -6.88 -1.34 5.64
C TRP A 91 -7.78 -2.55 5.47
N LEU A 92 -7.63 -3.58 6.32
CA LEU A 92 -8.41 -4.81 6.22
C LEU A 92 -9.92 -4.52 6.34
N LEU A 93 -10.30 -3.65 7.27
CA LEU A 93 -11.70 -3.23 7.42
C LEU A 93 -12.20 -2.48 6.17
N ALA A 94 -11.42 -1.52 5.68
CA ALA A 94 -11.80 -0.69 4.54
C ALA A 94 -11.89 -1.51 3.24
N GLN A 95 -10.90 -2.34 2.96
CA GLN A 95 -10.85 -3.19 1.76
C GLN A 95 -12.03 -4.16 1.72
N ARG A 96 -12.39 -4.81 2.85
CA ARG A 96 -13.55 -5.70 2.92
C ARG A 96 -14.87 -4.97 2.66
N GLN A 97 -15.00 -3.72 3.12
CA GLN A 97 -16.18 -2.91 2.86
C GLN A 97 -16.26 -2.49 1.40
N LEU A 98 -15.13 -2.07 0.80
CA LEU A 98 -15.04 -1.73 -0.62
C LEU A 98 -15.38 -2.93 -1.52
N ASP A 99 -14.86 -4.12 -1.22
CA ASP A 99 -15.14 -5.32 -2.02
C ASP A 99 -16.61 -5.75 -1.90
N LYS A 100 -17.20 -5.62 -0.71
CA LYS A 100 -18.58 -6.05 -0.45
C LYS A 100 -19.62 -5.06 -0.96
N TYR A 101 -19.39 -3.76 -0.80
CA TYR A 101 -20.40 -2.72 -1.01
C TYR A 101 -19.96 -1.60 -1.96
N GLY A 102 -18.71 -1.58 -2.41
CA GLY A 102 -18.14 -0.46 -3.17
C GLY A 102 -18.82 -0.17 -4.50
N LYS A 103 -19.55 -1.13 -5.08
CA LYS A 103 -20.35 -0.91 -6.31
C LYS A 103 -21.62 -0.10 -6.09
N THR A 104 -22.15 -0.12 -4.87
CA THR A 104 -23.40 0.54 -4.49
C THR A 104 -23.18 1.75 -3.58
N MET A 105 -21.93 2.02 -3.19
CA MET A 105 -21.56 3.15 -2.34
C MET A 105 -21.50 4.45 -3.13
N GLU A 106 -21.91 5.54 -2.48
CA GLU A 106 -21.71 6.89 -2.99
C GLU A 106 -20.23 7.25 -3.07
N ARG A 107 -19.85 8.10 -4.03
CA ARG A 107 -18.43 8.49 -4.25
C ARG A 107 -17.77 9.03 -2.96
N CYS A 108 -18.48 9.86 -2.20
CA CYS A 108 -17.96 10.43 -0.95
C CYS A 108 -17.73 9.40 0.15
N GLU A 109 -18.52 8.32 0.20
CA GLU A 109 -18.32 7.23 1.16
C GLU A 109 -17.14 6.36 0.74
N LYS A 110 -17.05 6.05 -0.56
CA LYS A 110 -15.92 5.34 -1.15
C LYS A 110 -14.59 6.04 -0.86
N LYS A 111 -14.53 7.37 -1.04
CA LYS A 111 -13.33 8.18 -0.71
C LYS A 111 -12.85 8.00 0.74
N LYS A 112 -13.76 7.89 1.71
CA LYS A 112 -13.40 7.69 3.12
C LYS A 112 -12.73 6.33 3.36
N LEU A 113 -13.08 5.32 2.57
CA LEU A 113 -12.49 3.98 2.65
C LEU A 113 -11.19 3.86 1.86
N LEU A 114 -10.93 4.74 0.89
CA LEU A 114 -9.68 4.75 0.14
C LEU A 114 -8.49 5.22 0.99
N GLY A 115 -8.68 6.16 1.92
CA GLY A 115 -7.59 6.66 2.78
C GLY A 115 -6.80 5.56 3.52
N PRO A 116 -7.45 4.63 4.23
CA PRO A 116 -6.77 3.48 4.84
C PRO A 116 -6.07 2.56 3.84
N VAL A 117 -6.63 2.39 2.63
CA VAL A 117 -6.03 1.56 1.57
C VAL A 117 -4.75 2.22 1.05
N ILE A 118 -4.79 3.51 0.77
CA ILE A 118 -3.65 4.31 0.35
C ILE A 118 -2.54 4.27 1.40
N THR A 119 -2.89 4.48 2.67
CA THR A 119 -1.92 4.45 3.79
C THR A 119 -1.18 3.11 3.86
N PHE A 120 -1.90 2.00 3.69
CA PHE A 120 -1.30 0.67 3.67
C PHE A 120 -0.42 0.46 2.43
N ASN A 121 -0.88 0.91 1.26
CA ASN A 121 -0.13 0.80 0.02
C ASN A 121 1.19 1.57 0.07
N HIS A 122 1.18 2.80 0.57
CA HIS A 122 2.39 3.60 0.77
C HIS A 122 3.34 2.96 1.77
N ALA A 123 2.83 2.39 2.87
CA ALA A 123 3.65 1.70 3.85
C ALA A 123 4.35 0.47 3.24
N LEU A 124 3.64 -0.31 2.41
CA LEU A 124 4.24 -1.41 1.64
C LEU A 124 5.30 -0.90 0.66
N ARG A 125 4.96 0.11 -0.14
CA ARG A 125 5.86 0.68 -1.16
C ARG A 125 7.19 1.13 -0.55
N LYS A 126 7.15 1.83 0.59
CA LYS A 126 8.34 2.24 1.33
C LYS A 126 9.24 1.09 1.77
N ILE A 127 8.68 -0.06 2.15
CA ILE A 127 9.45 -1.26 2.52
C ILE A 127 10.11 -1.87 1.27
N ILE A 128 9.40 -1.89 0.15
CA ILE A 128 9.89 -2.43 -1.12
C ILE A 128 11.02 -1.55 -1.67
N ASP A 129 10.81 -0.24 -1.76
CA ASP A 129 11.78 0.72 -2.31
C ASP A 129 13.08 0.76 -1.50
N ALA A 130 12.99 0.46 -0.20
CA ALA A 130 14.14 0.36 0.67
C ALA A 130 14.76 -1.06 0.75
N GLU A 131 14.33 -1.96 -0.14
CA GLU A 131 14.82 -3.33 -0.34
C GLU A 131 14.88 -4.19 0.95
N GLN A 132 13.97 -3.94 1.89
CA GLN A 132 13.97 -4.56 3.23
C GLN A 132 13.35 -5.96 3.31
N CYS A 133 12.94 -6.51 2.18
CA CYS A 133 12.32 -7.82 2.12
C CYS A 133 12.94 -8.67 1.00
N SER A 134 13.12 -9.95 1.30
CA SER A 134 13.74 -10.93 0.41
C SER A 134 12.79 -11.45 -0.68
N GLY A 135 11.49 -11.13 -0.59
CA GLY A 135 10.49 -11.51 -1.59
C GLY A 135 9.05 -11.27 -1.16
N MET A 136 8.15 -11.45 -2.11
CA MET A 136 6.71 -11.21 -1.99
C MET A 136 6.08 -12.00 -0.83
N GLN A 137 6.43 -13.29 -0.68
CA GLN A 137 5.87 -14.12 0.38
C GLN A 137 6.18 -13.60 1.79
N GLN A 138 7.33 -12.95 2.01
CA GLN A 138 7.69 -12.40 3.31
C GLN A 138 6.74 -11.28 3.75
N LEU A 139 6.34 -10.41 2.82
CA LEU A 139 5.37 -9.33 3.09
C LEU A 139 3.96 -9.88 3.29
N ILE A 140 3.57 -10.89 2.52
CA ILE A 140 2.28 -11.58 2.70
C ILE A 140 2.21 -12.20 4.09
N ASN A 141 3.25 -12.95 4.49
CA ASN A 141 3.32 -13.57 5.80
C ASN A 141 3.26 -12.52 6.93
N PHE A 142 4.00 -11.42 6.79
CA PHE A 142 3.93 -10.32 7.76
C PHE A 142 2.50 -9.81 7.94
N VAL A 143 1.78 -9.56 6.83
CA VAL A 143 0.39 -9.10 6.89
C VAL A 143 -0.50 -10.15 7.56
N THR A 144 -0.39 -11.43 7.18
CA THR A 144 -1.21 -12.50 7.75
C THR A 144 -0.93 -12.73 9.23
N ASP A 145 0.32 -12.62 9.67
CA ASP A 145 0.72 -12.79 11.07
C ASP A 145 0.10 -11.70 11.95
N ILE A 146 0.07 -10.45 11.47
CA ILE A 146 -0.62 -9.36 12.17
C ILE A 146 -2.13 -9.62 12.22
N VAL A 147 -2.75 -10.06 11.13
CA VAL A 147 -4.20 -10.37 11.11
C VAL A 147 -4.53 -11.53 12.06
N LEU A 148 -3.66 -12.54 12.18
CA LEU A 148 -3.78 -13.60 13.17
C LEU A 148 -3.67 -13.07 14.61
N MET A 149 -2.74 -12.15 14.87
CA MET A 149 -2.59 -11.48 16.17
C MET A 149 -3.84 -10.67 16.55
N MET A 150 -4.55 -10.12 15.56
CA MET A 150 -5.85 -9.46 15.76
C MET A 150 -6.97 -10.43 16.18
N GLY A 151 -6.73 -11.75 16.19
CA GLY A 151 -7.72 -12.76 16.56
C GLY A 151 -8.84 -12.93 15.54
N GLU A 152 -8.56 -12.63 14.26
CA GLU A 152 -9.51 -12.77 13.16
C GLU A 152 -9.74 -14.24 12.78
N SER A 153 -10.91 -14.52 12.19
CA SER A 153 -11.24 -15.87 11.70
C SER A 153 -10.34 -16.32 10.55
N LYS A 154 -10.23 -17.64 10.32
CA LYS A 154 -9.44 -18.19 9.21
C LYS A 154 -9.88 -17.65 7.85
N GLU A 155 -11.17 -17.44 7.66
CA GLU A 155 -11.73 -16.88 6.43
C GLU A 155 -11.24 -15.45 6.19
N VAL A 156 -11.10 -14.65 7.25
CA VAL A 156 -10.59 -13.28 7.17
C VAL A 156 -9.09 -13.25 6.94
N VAL A 157 -8.33 -14.18 7.53
CA VAL A 157 -6.89 -14.34 7.28
C VAL A 157 -6.65 -14.71 5.82
N GLN A 158 -7.38 -15.70 5.27
CA GLN A 158 -7.27 -16.09 3.87
C GLN A 158 -7.64 -14.94 2.92
N TYR A 159 -8.65 -14.15 3.29
CA TYR A 159 -8.99 -12.95 2.55
C TYR A 159 -7.84 -11.93 2.55
N ALA A 160 -7.24 -11.67 3.71
CA ALA A 160 -6.12 -10.74 3.84
C ALA A 160 -4.90 -11.19 3.03
N GLU A 161 -4.59 -12.50 3.04
CA GLU A 161 -3.54 -13.10 2.21
C GLU A 161 -3.77 -12.82 0.73
N ASN A 162 -4.96 -13.13 0.22
CA ASN A 162 -5.32 -12.94 -1.19
C ASN A 162 -5.29 -11.45 -1.58
N ALA A 163 -5.82 -10.57 -0.72
CA ALA A 163 -5.83 -9.14 -0.95
C ALA A 163 -4.41 -8.56 -0.99
N ALA A 164 -3.55 -8.93 -0.04
CA ALA A 164 -2.15 -8.52 -0.01
C ALA A 164 -1.39 -9.03 -1.26
N GLN A 165 -1.65 -10.27 -1.68
CA GLN A 165 -1.06 -10.82 -2.90
C GLN A 165 -1.44 -10.02 -4.15
N ILE A 166 -2.72 -9.66 -4.31
CA ILE A 166 -3.19 -8.84 -5.44
C ILE A 166 -2.49 -7.49 -5.46
N ILE A 167 -2.41 -6.82 -4.30
CA ILE A 167 -1.76 -5.51 -4.16
C ILE A 167 -0.27 -5.60 -4.54
N LEU A 168 0.46 -6.57 -4.00
CA LEU A 168 1.88 -6.75 -4.30
C LEU A 168 2.15 -7.12 -5.76
N ILE A 169 1.22 -7.85 -6.41
CA ILE A 169 1.29 -8.12 -7.84
C ILE A 169 1.13 -6.84 -8.65
N GLY A 170 0.25 -5.91 -8.25
CA GLY A 170 0.11 -4.60 -8.87
C GLY A 170 1.38 -3.75 -8.71
N MET A 171 1.78 -3.52 -7.44
CA MET A 171 2.92 -2.67 -7.11
C MET A 171 4.21 -3.07 -7.81
N ARG A 172 4.55 -4.37 -7.86
CA ARG A 172 5.78 -4.80 -8.54
C ARG A 172 5.79 -4.50 -10.04
N GLN A 173 4.61 -4.44 -10.66
CA GLN A 173 4.46 -4.11 -12.08
C GLN A 173 4.67 -2.62 -12.32
N GLU A 174 4.11 -1.77 -11.46
CA GLU A 174 4.35 -0.32 -11.45
C GLU A 174 5.83 -0.01 -11.19
N ILE A 175 6.43 -0.57 -10.14
CA ILE A 175 7.85 -0.40 -9.83
C ILE A 175 8.73 -0.78 -11.02
N ALA A 176 8.44 -1.92 -11.68
CA ALA A 176 9.20 -2.34 -12.83
C ALA A 176 9.02 -1.37 -14.02
N ALA A 177 7.80 -0.89 -14.27
CA ALA A 177 7.53 0.10 -15.31
C ALA A 177 8.26 1.42 -15.04
N GLU A 178 8.13 1.96 -13.83
CA GLU A 178 8.82 3.17 -13.38
C GLU A 178 10.34 3.02 -13.51
N SER A 179 10.89 1.86 -13.14
CA SER A 179 12.32 1.60 -13.21
C SER A 179 12.82 1.56 -14.65
N VAL A 180 12.05 0.97 -15.58
CA VAL A 180 12.39 0.98 -17.01
C VAL A 180 12.33 2.40 -17.54
N LEU A 181 11.23 3.12 -17.31
CA LEU A 181 11.04 4.49 -17.79
C LEU A 181 12.10 5.45 -17.25
N SER A 182 12.42 5.37 -15.96
CA SER A 182 13.47 6.20 -15.32
C SER A 182 14.86 5.99 -15.94
N SER A 183 15.10 4.82 -16.55
CA SER A 183 16.37 4.49 -17.19
C SER A 183 16.48 4.93 -18.66
N MET A 184 15.40 5.46 -19.23
CA MET A 184 15.32 5.85 -20.64
C MET A 184 15.71 7.33 -20.82
N GLN A 185 16.59 7.60 -21.81
CA GLN A 185 17.07 8.96 -22.08
C GLN A 185 15.98 9.91 -22.60
N GLU A 186 14.92 9.34 -23.16
CA GLU A 186 13.77 10.05 -23.69
C GLU A 186 12.77 10.49 -22.61
N VAL A 187 12.93 10.01 -21.36
CA VAL A 187 12.08 10.38 -20.23
C VAL A 187 12.76 11.49 -19.42
N TYR A 188 12.08 12.63 -19.31
CA TYR A 188 12.56 13.81 -18.59
C TYR A 188 11.99 13.94 -17.18
N GLY A 189 10.95 13.18 -16.85
CA GLY A 189 10.28 13.23 -15.56
C GLY A 189 9.26 12.10 -15.42
N ILE A 190 9.10 11.63 -14.19
CA ILE A 190 8.08 10.67 -13.78
C ILE A 190 7.47 11.20 -12.49
N ARG A 191 6.14 11.22 -12.43
CA ARG A 191 5.37 11.61 -11.26
C ARG A 191 4.27 10.58 -11.02
N GLY A 192 4.25 9.96 -9.85
CA GLY A 192 3.10 9.17 -9.40
C GLY A 192 1.90 10.06 -9.05
N ALA A 193 0.74 9.44 -8.88
CA ALA A 193 -0.43 10.11 -8.32
C ALA A 193 -0.10 10.67 -6.91
N ASN A 194 -0.60 11.86 -6.61
CA ASN A 194 -0.56 12.41 -5.25
C ASN A 194 -1.73 11.86 -4.41
N ASP A 195 -1.70 12.07 -3.09
CA ASP A 195 -2.74 11.56 -2.18
C ASP A 195 -4.18 11.97 -2.59
N GLU A 196 -4.39 13.17 -3.14
CA GLU A 196 -5.71 13.62 -3.59
C GLU A 196 -6.15 12.89 -4.87
N GLU A 197 -5.23 12.69 -5.80
CA GLU A 197 -5.44 11.91 -7.03
C GLU A 197 -5.73 10.44 -6.68
N GLU A 198 -4.94 9.81 -5.82
CA GLU A 198 -5.16 8.44 -5.35
C GLU A 198 -6.51 8.30 -4.62
N LEU A 199 -6.91 9.31 -3.83
CA LEU A 199 -8.24 9.37 -3.22
C LEU A 199 -9.37 9.52 -4.24
N ASP A 200 -9.07 10.07 -5.42
CA ASP A 200 -9.97 10.07 -6.57
C ASP A 200 -9.94 8.76 -7.38
N GLY A 201 -9.11 7.81 -6.97
CA GLY A 201 -8.95 6.51 -7.62
C GLY A 201 -8.05 6.58 -8.86
N ILE A 202 -7.25 7.64 -8.97
CA ILE A 202 -6.26 7.83 -10.02
C ILE A 202 -5.00 7.06 -9.61
N ASP A 203 -4.75 5.97 -10.32
CA ASP A 203 -3.56 5.10 -10.17
C ASP A 203 -2.66 5.27 -11.41
N ILE A 204 -2.37 6.53 -11.74
CA ILE A 204 -1.75 6.95 -13.00
C ILE A 204 -0.33 7.44 -12.72
N ILE A 205 0.62 6.97 -13.54
CA ILE A 205 1.97 7.52 -13.63
C ILE A 205 1.97 8.57 -14.73
N VAL A 206 2.30 9.82 -14.40
CA VAL A 206 2.54 10.88 -15.39
C VAL A 206 3.99 10.82 -15.82
N VAL A 207 4.21 10.66 -17.13
CA VAL A 207 5.54 10.54 -17.74
C VAL A 207 5.76 11.67 -18.71
N THR A 208 6.84 12.44 -18.53
CA THR A 208 7.31 13.42 -19.51
C THR A 208 8.23 12.71 -20.51
N TYR A 209 7.67 12.18 -21.60
CA TYR A 209 8.40 11.45 -22.64
C TYR A 209 8.56 12.30 -23.89
N LYS A 210 9.80 12.51 -24.35
CA LYS A 210 10.14 13.41 -25.49
C LYS A 210 9.55 14.82 -25.36
N GLY A 211 9.39 15.30 -24.12
CA GLY A 211 8.85 16.62 -23.81
C GLY A 211 7.32 16.71 -23.76
N ILE A 212 6.61 15.57 -23.86
CA ILE A 212 5.15 15.49 -23.78
C ILE A 212 4.78 14.76 -22.50
N GLU A 213 3.89 15.35 -21.70
CA GLU A 213 3.33 14.71 -20.51
C GLU A 213 2.15 13.82 -20.88
N VAL A 214 2.20 12.56 -20.46
CA VAL A 214 1.11 11.60 -20.66
C VAL A 214 0.87 10.81 -19.39
N GLY A 215 -0.40 10.58 -19.07
CA GLY A 215 -0.82 9.67 -18.00
C GLY A 215 -0.88 8.23 -18.50
N ILE A 216 -0.23 7.31 -17.79
CA ILE A 216 -0.34 5.87 -18.02
C ILE A 216 -0.77 5.12 -16.75
N ASP A 217 -1.69 4.18 -16.91
CA ASP A 217 -2.15 3.29 -15.83
C ASP A 217 -1.59 1.89 -16.09
N ILE A 218 -0.69 1.42 -15.22
CA ILE A 218 0.06 0.18 -15.45
C ILE A 218 -0.77 -1.04 -15.03
N LYS A 219 -0.96 -1.96 -15.98
CA LYS A 219 -1.65 -3.24 -15.75
C LYS A 219 -0.69 -4.41 -15.82
N SER A 220 -1.01 -5.46 -15.05
CA SER A 220 -0.23 -6.70 -14.99
C SER A 220 -0.36 -7.60 -16.23
N SER A 221 -1.29 -7.30 -17.15
CA SER A 221 -1.49 -8.04 -18.41
C SER A 221 -2.07 -7.17 -19.52
N GLN A 222 -1.82 -7.57 -20.78
CA GLN A 222 -2.41 -6.93 -21.96
C GLN A 222 -3.94 -6.95 -21.92
N THR A 223 -4.53 -8.09 -21.57
CA THR A 223 -6.00 -8.21 -21.47
C THR A 223 -6.60 -7.25 -20.45
N ALA A 224 -5.92 -7.01 -19.33
CA ALA A 224 -6.38 -6.04 -18.33
C ALA A 224 -6.27 -4.59 -18.87
N ALA A 225 -5.17 -4.26 -19.54
CA ALA A 225 -4.99 -2.95 -20.18
C ALA A 225 -6.05 -2.70 -21.27
N ASP A 226 -6.29 -3.66 -22.16
CA ASP A 226 -7.28 -3.56 -23.23
C ASP A 226 -8.69 -3.36 -22.68
N LYS A 227 -9.03 -4.09 -21.62
CA LYS A 227 -10.33 -3.97 -20.94
C LYS A 227 -10.49 -2.60 -20.29
N ALA A 228 -9.47 -2.10 -19.60
CA ALA A 228 -9.48 -0.77 -18.99
C ALA A 228 -9.64 0.32 -20.06
N ASN A 229 -8.85 0.26 -21.14
CA ASN A 229 -8.97 1.20 -22.26
C ASN A 229 -10.33 1.14 -22.96
N LYS A 230 -10.94 -0.05 -23.07
CA LYS A 230 -12.29 -0.17 -23.62
C LYS A 230 -13.31 0.56 -22.76
N ILE A 231 -13.26 0.35 -21.44
CA ILE A 231 -14.16 1.01 -20.49
C ILE A 231 -13.94 2.52 -20.50
N ALA A 232 -12.69 2.98 -20.49
CA ALA A 232 -12.36 4.41 -20.56
C ALA A 232 -12.98 5.08 -21.80
N ARG A 233 -12.82 4.47 -22.98
CA ARG A 233 -13.45 4.95 -24.23
C ARG A 233 -14.97 4.97 -24.18
N GLU A 234 -15.60 3.96 -23.59
CA GLU A 234 -17.06 3.92 -23.41
C GLU A 234 -17.57 5.05 -22.50
N HIS A 235 -16.73 5.57 -21.60
CA HIS A 235 -17.07 6.66 -20.67
C HIS A 235 -16.50 8.01 -21.11
N GLY A 236 -15.81 8.09 -22.26
CA GLY A 236 -15.19 9.32 -22.75
C GLY A 236 -13.99 9.80 -21.92
N ASP A 237 -13.36 8.91 -21.15
CA ASP A 237 -12.17 9.21 -20.37
C ASP A 237 -10.92 9.15 -21.27
N THR A 238 -10.23 10.28 -21.37
CA THR A 238 -9.05 10.47 -22.22
C THR A 238 -7.83 10.96 -21.43
N GLU A 239 -7.91 11.02 -20.10
CA GLU A 239 -6.86 11.60 -19.26
C GLU A 239 -5.64 10.68 -19.16
N TYR A 240 -5.81 9.38 -19.42
CA TYR A 240 -4.73 8.40 -19.40
C TYR A 240 -4.97 7.24 -20.36
N MET A 241 -3.91 6.44 -20.53
CA MET A 241 -3.96 5.17 -21.24
C MET A 241 -3.54 4.02 -20.33
N ALA A 242 -4.36 2.97 -20.25
CA ALA A 242 -3.96 1.75 -19.57
C ALA A 242 -2.93 1.00 -20.42
N VAL A 243 -1.83 0.60 -19.81
CA VAL A 243 -0.66 0.01 -20.48
C VAL A 243 -0.27 -1.27 -19.75
N TRP A 244 -0.01 -2.35 -20.50
CA TRP A 244 0.60 -3.53 -19.89
C TRP A 244 2.06 -3.23 -19.52
N SER A 245 2.49 -3.61 -18.33
CA SER A 245 3.88 -3.45 -17.89
C SER A 245 4.91 -4.16 -18.79
N GLY A 246 4.48 -5.11 -19.62
CA GLY A 246 5.35 -5.96 -20.43
C GLY A 246 6.03 -7.08 -19.63
N PHE A 247 5.72 -7.23 -18.35
CA PHE A 247 6.24 -8.30 -17.48
C PHE A 247 5.13 -9.23 -17.01
N THR A 248 5.48 -10.50 -16.81
CA THR A 248 4.60 -11.57 -16.36
C THR A 248 5.02 -12.06 -14.97
N GLY A 249 4.13 -12.78 -14.27
CA GLY A 249 4.48 -13.38 -12.98
C GLY A 249 5.70 -14.31 -13.03
N ARG A 250 6.01 -14.90 -14.20
CA ARG A 250 7.21 -15.72 -14.41
C ARG A 250 8.50 -14.89 -14.35
N ASP A 251 8.47 -13.67 -14.89
CA ASP A 251 9.65 -12.79 -14.91
C ASP A 251 10.08 -12.39 -13.49
N PHE A 252 9.10 -12.22 -12.60
CA PHE A 252 9.32 -11.90 -11.19
C PHE A 252 9.63 -13.12 -10.32
N GLY A 253 8.96 -14.25 -10.56
CA GLY A 253 8.90 -15.32 -9.57
C GLY A 253 8.40 -14.78 -8.23
N ASN A 254 9.18 -14.97 -7.15
CA ASN A 254 8.91 -14.43 -5.81
C ASN A 254 9.50 -13.01 -5.57
N LYS A 255 10.17 -12.42 -6.57
CA LYS A 255 10.79 -11.09 -6.41
C LYS A 255 9.75 -9.97 -6.51
N LEU A 256 10.06 -8.86 -5.84
CA LEU A 256 9.32 -7.60 -5.91
C LEU A 256 9.99 -6.60 -6.85
N ILE A 257 11.32 -6.62 -6.90
CA ILE A 257 12.13 -5.78 -7.79
C ILE A 257 12.88 -6.70 -8.76
N LEU A 258 12.90 -6.32 -10.04
CA LEU A 258 13.61 -7.05 -11.08
C LEU A 258 15.06 -6.60 -11.19
N GLU A 259 15.91 -7.49 -11.68
CA GLU A 259 17.31 -7.16 -11.91
C GLU A 259 17.46 -6.13 -13.03
N ASN A 260 18.48 -5.28 -12.93
CA ASN A 260 18.76 -4.22 -13.90
C ASN A 260 18.83 -4.71 -15.36
N TRP A 261 19.32 -5.92 -15.61
CA TRP A 261 19.37 -6.48 -16.96
C TRP A 261 17.98 -6.84 -17.50
N GLN A 262 17.05 -7.31 -16.65
CA GLN A 262 15.67 -7.61 -17.04
C GLN A 262 14.94 -6.32 -17.42
N LEU A 263 15.16 -5.25 -16.64
CA LEU A 263 14.59 -3.94 -16.87
C LEU A 263 15.11 -3.33 -18.18
N ARG A 264 16.43 -3.30 -18.40
CA ARG A 264 17.02 -2.75 -19.64
C ARG A 264 16.49 -3.43 -20.91
N ASN A 265 16.24 -4.74 -20.86
CA ASN A 265 15.70 -5.49 -22.00
C ASN A 265 14.27 -5.06 -22.39
N LYS A 266 13.56 -4.30 -21.54
CA LYS A 266 12.22 -3.76 -21.85
C LYS A 266 12.20 -2.33 -22.35
N GLN A 267 13.35 -1.64 -22.44
CA GLN A 267 13.36 -0.27 -22.95
C GLN A 267 12.80 -0.18 -24.39
N GLY A 268 13.13 -1.13 -25.27
CA GLY A 268 12.57 -1.16 -26.63
C GLY A 268 11.05 -1.34 -26.68
N TYR A 269 10.51 -2.13 -25.76
CA TYR A 269 9.07 -2.28 -25.57
C TYR A 269 8.44 -0.95 -25.14
N TYR A 270 8.99 -0.31 -24.10
CA TYR A 270 8.46 0.96 -23.60
C TYR A 270 8.57 2.11 -24.61
N ARG A 271 9.62 2.18 -25.44
CA ARG A 271 9.66 3.14 -26.56
C ARG A 271 8.48 2.97 -27.49
N SER A 272 8.20 1.73 -27.90
CA SER A 272 7.08 1.41 -28.79
C SER A 272 5.73 1.75 -28.16
N VAL A 273 5.56 1.44 -26.87
CA VAL A 273 4.36 1.77 -26.11
C VAL A 273 4.17 3.28 -26.00
N MET A 274 5.19 4.03 -25.57
CA MET A 274 5.08 5.47 -25.37
C MET A 274 4.85 6.24 -26.68
N ASP A 275 5.43 5.79 -27.79
CA ASP A 275 5.14 6.35 -29.11
C ASP A 275 3.65 6.18 -29.48
N VAL A 276 3.04 5.05 -29.13
CA VAL A 276 1.58 4.83 -29.31
C VAL A 276 0.75 5.69 -28.35
N VAL A 277 1.13 5.76 -27.07
CA VAL A 277 0.45 6.61 -26.07
C VAL A 277 0.40 8.06 -26.55
N ILE A 278 1.53 8.61 -27.02
CA ILE A 278 1.60 9.99 -27.49
C ILE A 278 0.82 10.21 -28.78
N GLN A 279 0.84 9.26 -29.73
CA GLN A 279 0.01 9.37 -30.92
C GLN A 279 -1.47 9.46 -30.55
N GLN A 280 -1.92 8.63 -29.61
CA GLN A 280 -3.32 8.63 -29.17
C GLN A 280 -3.67 9.88 -28.35
N ALA A 281 -2.75 10.38 -27.51
CA ALA A 281 -2.93 11.64 -26.78
C ALA A 281 -2.95 12.86 -27.72
N GLY A 282 -2.09 12.87 -28.75
CA GLY A 282 -1.98 13.96 -29.73
C GLY A 282 -3.17 14.05 -30.71
N HIS A 283 -3.90 12.95 -30.93
CA HIS A 283 -5.15 12.97 -31.70
C HIS A 283 -6.36 13.55 -30.93
N ASN A 284 -6.23 13.79 -29.61
CA ASN A 284 -7.29 14.39 -28.79
C ASN A 284 -7.16 15.92 -28.64
N VAL A 285 -6.16 16.56 -29.27
CA VAL A 285 -5.91 18.01 -29.20
C VAL A 285 -6.14 18.72 -30.56
N ALA A 286 -6.61 18.01 -31.58
CA ALA A 286 -6.88 18.54 -32.92
C ALA A 286 -8.38 18.62 -33.23
#